data_AF-A0A4Q9EXA3-F1
#
_entry.id   AF-A0A4Q9EXA3-F1
#
_cell.length_a   1.000
_cell.length_b   1.000
_cell.length_c   1.000
_cell.angle_alpha   90.00
_cell.angle_beta   90.00
_cell.angle_gamma   90.00
#
_symmetry.space_group_name_H-M   'P 1'
#
loop_
_entity.id
_entity.type
_entity.pdbx_description
1 polymer ?
#
loop_
_entity_poly.entity_id
_entity_poly.type
_entity_poly.pdbx_seq_one_letter_code
_entity_poly.pdbx_strand_id
1 'polypeptide(L)'
;MKNKMKSKMNNKIKAVMTKNIVALSVAVAMFSAMPLSAQVESTIQPANVATAPAIPTATLQQLPWEPLVPPVTKTAMLNGSSAQLHVGDIQGAVGAFTLPADRGSLEITISSLVDAKKVYAPSVMVLDENMRPAAFYPSSYFSYQQPGVMSGDRLEGTLKLTPALGQKQIYLVIYTTSQDLAKTTQMVDPAKAYAAGVGNAVPNIPDPIAIHQSTGTIKIKVKAEQNTGNVMIGGILPMAPKEQPVVVGSSVPVSTPIAAPAKPAQPMLKDTDEYFNSGIRAAVKGGDIDKALKLMNEAEQLGSTTARETFIRSVKGKG
;
A
#
# COMPACT_ATOMS: atom_id res chain seq x y z
N MET A 1 87.62 -5.35 9.13
CA MET A 1 87.12 -6.73 9.28
C MET A 1 85.84 -6.91 8.48
N LYS A 2 85.67 -8.06 7.82
CA LYS A 2 84.45 -8.75 7.35
C LYS A 2 83.14 -7.96 7.09
N ASN A 3 82.74 -8.00 5.81
CA ASN A 3 81.40 -8.33 5.26
C ASN A 3 80.13 -7.46 5.47
N LYS A 4 79.51 -7.15 4.31
CA LYS A 4 78.06 -7.12 4.00
C LYS A 4 77.22 -6.02 4.73
N MET A 5 76.14 -5.48 4.16
CA MET A 5 75.45 -5.76 2.89
C MET A 5 74.76 -4.50 2.31
N LYS A 6 74.46 -4.55 1.01
CA LYS A 6 73.72 -3.55 0.21
C LYS A 6 72.39 -3.11 0.87
N SER A 7 71.98 -1.84 0.70
CA SER A 7 70.84 -1.47 -0.18
C SER A 7 70.67 0.05 -0.36
N LYS A 8 70.08 0.42 -1.51
CA LYS A 8 69.52 1.74 -1.85
C LYS A 8 68.30 2.06 -0.93
N MET A 9 67.72 3.27 -0.86
CA MET A 9 67.63 4.31 -1.89
C MET A 9 67.36 5.72 -1.32
N ASN A 10 67.77 6.75 -2.06
CA ASN A 10 67.67 8.16 -1.64
C ASN A 10 66.23 8.71 -1.66
N ASN A 11 65.97 9.65 -0.77
CA ASN A 11 64.87 10.61 -0.82
C ASN A 11 65.43 12.03 -0.58
N LYS A 12 64.67 13.06 -0.97
CA LYS A 12 64.92 14.51 -0.87
C LYS A 12 65.81 15.12 -1.96
N ILE A 13 65.20 15.94 -2.80
CA ILE A 13 65.75 17.24 -3.19
C ILE A 13 64.69 18.30 -2.79
N LYS A 14 65.08 19.25 -1.94
CA LYS A 14 64.28 20.45 -1.63
C LYS A 14 64.78 21.62 -2.46
N ALA A 15 63.86 22.55 -2.77
CA ALA A 15 64.04 23.70 -3.65
C ALA A 15 65.13 24.71 -3.23
N VAL A 16 65.56 25.53 -4.19
CA VAL A 16 66.14 26.86 -3.97
C VAL A 16 65.48 27.89 -4.93
N MET A 17 65.36 29.13 -4.45
CA MET A 17 64.58 30.28 -4.95
C MET A 17 65.58 31.34 -5.52
N THR A 18 65.27 32.48 -6.17
CA THR A 18 64.09 33.37 -6.31
C THR A 18 64.32 34.32 -7.51
N LYS A 19 63.27 34.80 -8.22
CA LYS A 19 62.97 36.25 -8.46
C LYS A 19 61.85 36.55 -9.47
N ASN A 20 61.21 37.70 -9.27
CA ASN A 20 59.89 38.10 -9.78
C ASN A 20 59.97 39.02 -11.01
N ILE A 21 58.82 39.28 -11.67
CA ILE A 21 58.25 40.63 -11.86
C ILE A 21 56.75 40.53 -12.24
N VAL A 22 56.00 41.62 -12.05
CA VAL A 22 54.52 41.71 -11.91
C VAL A 22 53.88 42.43 -13.11
N ALA A 23 52.71 41.96 -13.57
CA ALA A 23 51.60 42.71 -14.23
C ALA A 23 50.59 41.71 -14.84
N LEU A 24 49.29 41.97 -15.02
CA LEU A 24 48.34 42.93 -14.43
C LEU A 24 46.94 42.36 -14.71
N SER A 25 46.01 42.38 -13.75
CA SER A 25 44.69 41.74 -13.87
C SER A 25 43.65 42.64 -14.56
N VAL A 26 42.94 42.10 -15.56
CA VAL A 26 41.61 42.59 -15.96
C VAL A 26 40.66 41.40 -16.00
N ALA A 27 39.75 41.33 -15.03
CA ALA A 27 38.69 40.34 -15.00
C ALA A 27 37.44 40.90 -15.70
N VAL A 28 36.98 40.25 -16.77
CA VAL A 28 35.63 40.46 -17.30
C VAL A 28 34.75 39.34 -16.76
N ALA A 29 33.84 39.69 -15.85
CA ALA A 29 32.92 38.73 -15.25
C ALA A 29 31.87 38.29 -16.26
N MET A 30 31.94 37.03 -16.71
CA MET A 30 30.77 36.39 -17.33
C MET A 30 29.76 36.06 -16.23
N PHE A 31 28.74 36.91 -16.11
CA PHE A 31 27.61 36.70 -15.21
C PHE A 31 26.69 35.63 -15.81
N SER A 32 27.07 34.35 -15.65
CA SER A 32 26.18 33.24 -15.96
C SER A 32 25.02 33.27 -14.96
N ALA A 33 23.84 33.68 -15.43
CA ALA A 33 22.61 33.51 -14.68
C ALA A 33 22.36 32.01 -14.45
N MET A 34 22.73 31.52 -13.26
CA MET A 34 22.35 30.19 -12.83
C MET A 34 20.83 30.18 -12.68
N PRO A 35 20.09 29.28 -13.36
CA PRO A 35 18.70 29.06 -13.00
C PRO A 35 18.68 28.56 -11.55
N LEU A 36 17.97 29.28 -10.69
CA LEU A 36 17.71 28.85 -9.32
C LEU A 36 16.92 27.54 -9.41
N SER A 37 17.58 26.41 -9.17
CA SER A 37 16.92 25.12 -9.05
C SER A 37 15.96 25.17 -7.86
N ALA A 38 14.70 25.51 -8.14
CA ALA A 38 13.62 25.26 -7.20
C ALA A 38 13.70 23.80 -6.77
N GLN A 39 13.58 23.54 -5.47
CA GLN A 39 13.44 22.18 -4.97
C GLN A 39 12.09 21.65 -5.44
N VAL A 40 12.08 21.08 -6.64
CA VAL A 40 10.97 20.29 -7.15
C VAL A 40 10.75 19.17 -6.15
N GLU A 41 9.55 19.11 -5.60
CA GLU A 41 9.12 17.99 -4.78
C GLU A 41 9.25 16.72 -5.63
N SER A 42 10.26 15.91 -5.32
CA SER A 42 10.67 14.78 -6.14
C SER A 42 9.53 13.78 -6.25
N THR A 43 8.73 13.93 -7.30
CA THR A 43 7.82 12.89 -7.78
C THR A 43 8.70 11.77 -8.30
N ILE A 44 9.17 10.91 -7.39
CA ILE A 44 9.90 9.71 -7.76
C ILE A 44 8.91 8.85 -8.54
N GLN A 45 9.18 8.66 -9.82
CA GLN A 45 8.39 7.82 -10.71
C GLN A 45 8.90 6.36 -10.63
N PRO A 46 8.07 5.36 -10.99
CA PRO A 46 8.57 4.01 -11.21
C PRO A 46 9.74 4.02 -12.20
N ALA A 47 10.71 3.13 -11.99
CA ALA A 47 11.78 2.91 -12.95
C ALA A 47 11.23 2.24 -14.21
N ASN A 48 11.94 2.37 -15.33
CA ASN A 48 11.60 1.69 -16.56
C ASN A 48 11.54 0.17 -16.31
N VAL A 49 10.42 -0.46 -16.64
CA VAL A 49 10.20 -1.91 -16.45
C VAL A 49 11.25 -2.76 -17.19
N ALA A 50 11.83 -2.24 -18.28
CA ALA A 50 12.93 -2.89 -18.99
C ALA A 50 14.25 -3.00 -18.18
N THR A 51 14.41 -2.25 -17.09
CA THR A 51 15.57 -2.39 -16.16
C THR A 51 15.28 -3.33 -14.99
N ALA A 52 14.07 -3.90 -14.92
CA ALA A 52 13.67 -4.78 -13.85
C ALA A 52 14.20 -6.21 -14.07
N PRO A 53 14.64 -6.95 -13.02
CA PRO A 53 15.06 -8.34 -13.14
C PRO A 53 13.99 -9.23 -13.78
N ALA A 54 14.36 -9.98 -14.82
CA ALA A 54 13.46 -10.91 -15.48
C ALA A 54 13.28 -12.19 -14.63
N ILE A 55 12.23 -12.25 -13.83
CA ILE A 55 11.90 -13.42 -13.01
C ILE A 55 11.07 -14.42 -13.84
N PRO A 56 11.50 -15.69 -14.01
CA PRO A 56 10.74 -16.69 -14.75
C PRO A 56 9.34 -16.93 -14.16
N THR A 57 8.33 -17.01 -15.03
CA THR A 57 6.92 -17.21 -14.62
C THR A 57 6.72 -18.49 -13.79
N ALA A 58 7.46 -19.56 -14.09
CA ALA A 58 7.42 -20.80 -13.30
C ALA A 58 7.88 -20.59 -11.84
N THR A 59 8.86 -19.71 -11.60
CA THR A 59 9.32 -19.36 -10.25
C THR A 59 8.31 -18.45 -9.54
N LEU A 60 7.70 -17.51 -10.27
CA LEU A 60 6.63 -16.65 -9.74
C LEU A 60 5.40 -17.45 -9.30
N GLN A 61 5.02 -18.49 -10.06
CA GLN A 61 3.90 -19.38 -9.72
C GLN A 61 4.13 -20.21 -8.44
N GLN A 62 5.38 -20.40 -8.01
CA GLN A 62 5.73 -21.15 -6.80
C GLN A 62 5.79 -20.29 -5.53
N LEU A 63 5.65 -18.97 -5.64
CA LEU A 63 5.67 -18.08 -4.47
C LEU A 63 4.42 -18.26 -3.59
N PRO A 64 4.55 -18.15 -2.25
CA PRO A 64 3.44 -18.20 -1.32
C PRO A 64 2.68 -16.86 -1.34
N TRP A 65 1.82 -16.70 -2.34
CA TRP A 65 1.04 -15.49 -2.58
C TRP A 65 0.02 -15.20 -1.46
N GLU A 66 0.27 -14.17 -0.67
CA GLU A 66 -0.67 -13.70 0.37
C GLU A 66 -1.64 -12.63 -0.17
N PRO A 67 -2.97 -12.84 -0.11
CA PRO A 67 -3.94 -11.86 -0.58
C PRO A 67 -4.10 -10.67 0.38
N LEU A 68 -4.02 -9.46 -0.18
CA LEU A 68 -4.25 -8.19 0.52
C LEU A 68 -5.53 -7.52 -0.03
N VAL A 69 -6.60 -7.53 0.77
CA VAL A 69 -7.90 -6.93 0.39
C VAL A 69 -8.01 -5.49 0.91
N PRO A 70 -8.03 -4.45 0.06
CA PRO A 70 -8.06 -3.07 0.52
C PRO A 70 -9.44 -2.67 1.09
N PRO A 71 -9.48 -1.78 2.11
CA PRO A 71 -8.33 -1.16 2.78
C PRO A 71 -7.70 -2.09 3.83
N VAL A 72 -6.37 -2.22 3.82
CA VAL A 72 -5.64 -3.10 4.75
C VAL A 72 -4.31 -2.49 5.17
N THR A 73 -3.86 -2.78 6.39
CA THR A 73 -2.48 -2.59 6.84
C THR A 73 -1.94 -3.92 7.34
N LYS A 74 -1.00 -4.51 6.59
CA LYS A 74 -0.33 -5.76 6.92
C LYS A 74 1.08 -5.48 7.42
N THR A 75 1.50 -6.16 8.48
CA THR A 75 2.92 -6.27 8.86
C THR A 75 3.38 -7.68 8.50
N ALA A 76 4.51 -7.79 7.80
CA ALA A 76 5.12 -9.07 7.41
C ALA A 76 6.59 -9.09 7.83
N MET A 77 7.02 -10.20 8.44
CA MET A 77 8.42 -10.45 8.78
C MET A 77 9.06 -11.25 7.65
N LEU A 78 10.03 -10.63 6.97
CA LEU A 78 10.86 -11.28 5.95
C LEU A 78 12.08 -11.89 6.64
N ASN A 79 12.12 -13.21 6.78
CA ASN A 79 13.15 -13.92 7.53
C ASN A 79 13.52 -15.26 6.84
N GLY A 80 14.33 -16.10 7.49
CA GLY A 80 14.80 -17.37 6.93
C GLY A 80 13.71 -18.41 6.59
N SER A 81 12.47 -18.25 7.09
CA SER A 81 11.32 -19.09 6.72
C SER A 81 10.43 -18.48 5.63
N SER A 82 10.73 -17.26 5.17
CA SER A 82 10.07 -16.66 4.01
C SER A 82 10.55 -17.29 2.70
N ALA A 83 9.79 -17.11 1.63
CA ALA A 83 10.24 -17.52 0.30
C ALA A 83 11.56 -16.85 -0.09
N GLN A 84 12.36 -17.52 -0.92
CA GLN A 84 13.61 -16.99 -1.46
C GLN A 84 13.60 -17.10 -2.98
N LEU A 85 14.12 -16.08 -3.65
CA LEU A 85 14.29 -16.06 -5.10
C LEU A 85 15.78 -16.00 -5.42
N HIS A 86 16.30 -17.04 -6.07
CA HIS A 86 17.68 -17.13 -6.53
C HIS A 86 17.74 -16.86 -8.03
N VAL A 87 17.36 -15.63 -8.43
CA VAL A 87 17.21 -15.23 -9.84
C VAL A 87 17.94 -13.92 -10.09
N GLY A 88 18.96 -13.95 -10.95
CA GLY A 88 19.82 -12.79 -11.18
C GLY A 88 20.48 -12.32 -9.88
N ASP A 89 20.47 -11.01 -9.63
CA ASP A 89 21.04 -10.40 -8.43
C ASP A 89 20.11 -10.45 -7.20
N ILE A 90 18.91 -11.02 -7.29
CA ILE A 90 17.95 -11.09 -6.18
C ILE A 90 18.52 -11.98 -5.06
N GLN A 91 18.46 -11.49 -3.82
CA GLN A 91 18.90 -12.23 -2.63
C GLN A 91 17.96 -12.00 -1.44
N GLY A 92 17.95 -12.96 -0.52
CA GLY A 92 17.27 -12.85 0.76
C GLY A 92 15.80 -13.28 0.75
N ALA A 93 15.11 -12.91 1.82
CA ALA A 93 13.70 -13.20 2.02
C ALA A 93 12.83 -12.34 1.10
N VAL A 94 11.77 -12.94 0.55
CA VAL A 94 10.86 -12.35 -0.43
C VAL A 94 9.44 -12.34 0.12
N GLY A 95 8.76 -11.20 -0.01
CA GLY A 95 7.33 -11.06 0.20
C GLY A 95 6.59 -11.15 -1.14
N ALA A 96 5.54 -11.98 -1.20
CA ALA A 96 4.73 -12.17 -2.40
C ALA A 96 3.25 -11.93 -2.06
N PHE A 97 2.65 -10.89 -2.63
CA PHE A 97 1.30 -10.46 -2.29
C PHE A 97 0.41 -10.33 -3.52
N THR A 98 -0.89 -10.56 -3.38
CA THR A 98 -1.88 -10.30 -4.44
C THR A 98 -2.83 -9.18 -4.00
N LEU A 99 -3.27 -8.34 -4.95
CA LEU A 99 -4.22 -7.28 -4.67
C LEU A 99 -5.33 -7.27 -5.73
N PRO A 100 -6.60 -7.08 -5.35
CA PRO A 100 -7.70 -6.90 -6.29
C PRO A 100 -7.50 -5.60 -7.09
N ALA A 101 -7.60 -5.73 -8.42
CA ALA A 101 -7.43 -4.65 -9.39
C ALA A 101 -8.77 -4.11 -9.93
N ASP A 102 -9.89 -4.77 -9.61
CA ASP A 102 -11.26 -4.38 -9.95
C ASP A 102 -11.82 -3.22 -9.09
N ARG A 103 -10.96 -2.60 -8.27
CA ARG A 103 -11.33 -1.63 -7.21
C ARG A 103 -10.92 -0.18 -7.48
N GLY A 104 -10.58 0.15 -8.72
CA GLY A 104 -10.07 1.48 -9.10
C GLY A 104 -8.57 1.62 -8.85
N SER A 105 -8.09 2.86 -8.70
CA SER A 105 -6.68 3.12 -8.41
C SER A 105 -6.30 2.62 -7.01
N LEU A 106 -5.08 2.13 -6.86
CA LEU A 106 -4.52 1.63 -5.61
C LEU A 106 -3.40 2.55 -5.13
N GLU A 107 -3.46 2.94 -3.86
CA GLU A 107 -2.36 3.59 -3.15
C GLU A 107 -1.75 2.58 -2.17
N ILE A 108 -0.50 2.17 -2.44
CA ILE A 108 0.24 1.18 -1.65
C ILE A 108 1.45 1.87 -1.02
N THR A 109 1.41 2.14 0.28
CA THR A 109 2.59 2.57 1.04
C THR A 109 3.32 1.34 1.58
N ILE A 110 4.61 1.22 1.27
CA ILE A 110 5.49 0.16 1.78
C ILE A 110 6.53 0.82 2.67
N SER A 111 6.57 0.41 3.93
CA SER A 111 7.50 0.88 4.95
C SER A 111 8.36 -0.28 5.44
N SER A 112 9.67 -0.25 5.21
CA SER A 112 10.62 -1.20 5.78
C SER A 112 11.21 -0.62 7.06
N LEU A 113 10.97 -1.26 8.19
CA LEU A 113 11.35 -0.74 9.51
C LEU A 113 12.85 -0.91 9.74
N VAL A 114 13.51 0.12 10.27
CA VAL A 114 14.86 0.01 10.81
C VAL A 114 14.77 -0.58 12.22
N ASP A 115 15.60 -1.60 12.50
CA ASP A 115 15.80 -2.14 13.84
C ASP A 115 17.31 -2.25 14.12
N ALA A 116 17.78 -1.83 15.29
CA ALA A 116 19.19 -1.90 15.69
C ALA A 116 20.22 -1.47 14.61
N LYS A 117 19.95 -0.37 13.88
CA LYS A 117 20.73 0.13 12.73
C LYS A 117 20.86 -0.86 11.56
N LYS A 118 19.85 -1.71 11.37
CA LYS A 118 19.69 -2.65 10.26
C LYS A 118 18.34 -2.39 9.60
N VAL A 119 18.28 -2.51 8.28
CA VAL A 119 17.04 -2.32 7.53
C VAL A 119 17.00 -3.23 6.32
N TYR A 120 15.83 -3.78 6.02
CA TYR A 120 15.63 -4.46 4.75
C TYR A 120 15.46 -3.41 3.65
N ALA A 121 16.21 -3.50 2.55
CA ALA A 121 16.20 -2.51 1.48
C ALA A 121 15.33 -3.00 0.31
N PRO A 122 14.04 -2.58 0.20
CA PRO A 122 13.10 -3.24 -0.68
C PRO A 122 13.20 -2.73 -2.12
N SER A 123 13.34 -3.65 -3.06
CA SER A 123 12.97 -3.45 -4.47
C SER A 123 11.63 -4.15 -4.72
N VAL A 124 10.76 -3.54 -5.52
CA VAL A 124 9.37 -3.99 -5.69
C VAL A 124 9.01 -4.12 -7.17
N MET A 125 8.62 -5.32 -7.56
CA MET A 125 8.06 -5.63 -8.87
C MET A 125 6.54 -5.73 -8.77
N VAL A 126 5.83 -4.97 -9.59
CA VAL A 126 4.39 -5.12 -9.83
C VAL A 126 4.21 -5.95 -11.09
N LEU A 127 3.37 -6.97 -11.04
CA LEU A 127 3.02 -7.82 -12.18
C LEU A 127 1.52 -7.70 -12.52
N ASP A 128 1.20 -7.88 -13.80
CA ASP A 128 -0.17 -8.01 -14.30
C ASP A 128 -0.78 -9.40 -13.97
N GLU A 129 -2.03 -9.64 -14.38
CA GLU A 129 -2.71 -10.94 -14.22
C GLU A 129 -1.98 -12.12 -14.87
N ASN A 130 -1.16 -11.84 -15.89
CA ASN A 130 -0.39 -12.82 -16.64
C ASN A 130 1.00 -13.04 -16.03
N MET A 131 1.25 -12.52 -14.82
CA MET A 131 2.56 -12.52 -14.15
C MET A 131 3.67 -11.81 -14.95
N ARG A 132 3.32 -10.82 -15.78
CA ARG A 132 4.26 -10.01 -16.55
C ARG A 132 4.58 -8.72 -15.81
N PRO A 133 5.85 -8.26 -15.79
CA PRO A 133 6.22 -6.96 -15.24
C PRO A 133 5.39 -5.81 -15.79
N ALA A 134 4.72 -5.09 -14.89
CA ALA A 134 3.85 -3.94 -15.19
C ALA A 134 4.42 -2.62 -14.64
N ALA A 135 5.07 -2.65 -13.48
CA ALA A 135 5.82 -1.52 -12.91
C ALA A 135 6.99 -2.02 -12.04
N PHE A 136 8.04 -1.22 -11.92
CA PHE A 136 9.21 -1.55 -11.10
C PHE A 136 9.66 -0.36 -10.25
N TYR A 137 9.92 -0.62 -8.98
CA TYR A 137 10.35 0.36 -7.99
C TYR A 137 11.65 -0.14 -7.33
N PRO A 138 12.83 0.36 -7.73
CA PRO A 138 14.11 -0.08 -7.16
C PRO A 138 14.27 0.43 -5.73
N SER A 139 15.23 -0.11 -4.97
CA SER A 139 15.46 0.31 -3.57
C SER A 139 15.71 1.80 -3.38
N SER A 140 16.20 2.53 -4.39
CA SER A 140 16.38 3.99 -4.34
C SER A 140 15.06 4.77 -4.37
N TYR A 141 13.93 4.13 -4.64
CA TYR A 141 12.58 4.70 -4.53
C TYR A 141 12.16 4.88 -3.06
N PHE A 142 12.69 4.06 -2.17
CA PHE A 142 12.30 4.01 -0.76
C PHE A 142 13.23 4.91 0.04
N SER A 143 12.73 6.09 0.40
CA SER A 143 13.49 7.12 1.10
C SER A 143 13.50 6.88 2.61
N TYR A 144 14.57 7.27 3.30
CA TYR A 144 14.59 7.26 4.76
C TYR A 144 13.59 8.29 5.32
N GLN A 145 12.76 7.83 6.24
CA GLN A 145 11.80 8.63 6.99
C GLN A 145 12.12 8.54 8.47
N GLN A 146 12.24 9.71 9.10
CA GLN A 146 12.48 9.86 10.53
C GLN A 146 11.33 9.25 11.38
N PRO A 147 11.57 9.00 12.68
CA PRO A 147 10.53 8.59 13.59
C PRO A 147 9.45 9.67 13.71
N GLY A 148 8.20 9.22 13.74
CA GLY A 148 7.03 10.02 14.08
C GLY A 148 6.37 9.49 15.34
N VAL A 149 5.31 10.16 15.81
CA VAL A 149 4.61 9.84 17.08
C VAL A 149 4.17 8.37 17.20
N MET A 150 3.91 7.69 16.07
CA MET A 150 3.42 6.30 15.99
C MET A 150 4.23 5.42 15.03
N SER A 151 5.43 5.85 14.61
CA SER A 151 6.24 5.16 13.61
C SER A 151 7.72 5.32 13.89
N GLY A 152 8.49 4.23 13.90
CA GLY A 152 9.95 4.30 13.97
C GLY A 152 10.61 4.79 12.68
N ASP A 153 11.94 4.81 12.74
CA ASP A 153 12.84 4.90 11.58
C ASP A 153 12.48 3.84 10.53
N ARG A 154 12.44 4.24 9.26
CA ARG A 154 12.05 3.34 8.15
C ARG A 154 12.52 3.83 6.79
N LEU A 155 12.66 2.91 5.84
CA LEU A 155 12.64 3.23 4.41
C LEU A 155 11.19 3.19 3.93
N GLU A 156 10.70 4.22 3.25
CA GLU A 156 9.30 4.33 2.86
C GLU A 156 9.13 4.85 1.43
N GLY A 157 8.13 4.30 0.74
CA GLY A 157 7.72 4.70 -0.60
C GLY A 157 6.24 4.39 -0.82
N THR A 158 5.55 5.27 -1.55
CA THR A 158 4.13 5.11 -1.87
C THR A 158 3.95 4.91 -3.37
N LEU A 159 3.46 3.73 -3.75
CA LEU A 159 3.19 3.33 -5.11
C LEU A 159 1.73 3.71 -5.43
N LYS A 160 1.52 4.54 -6.45
CA LYS A 160 0.19 4.81 -7.02
C LYS A 160 0.05 4.00 -8.31
N LEU A 161 -0.86 3.03 -8.29
CA LEU A 161 -1.09 2.10 -9.40
C LEU A 161 -2.52 2.27 -9.90
N THR A 162 -2.70 2.42 -11.20
CA THR A 162 -4.02 2.36 -11.85
C THR A 162 -4.06 1.11 -12.71
N PRO A 163 -4.73 0.03 -12.28
CA PRO A 163 -4.83 -1.19 -13.06
C PRO A 163 -5.57 -0.98 -14.38
N ALA A 164 -5.33 -1.86 -15.34
CA ALA A 164 -5.98 -1.78 -16.64
C ALA A 164 -7.48 -2.13 -16.57
N LEU A 165 -8.30 -1.57 -17.46
CA LEU A 165 -9.72 -1.91 -17.55
C LEU A 165 -9.90 -3.41 -17.83
N GLY A 166 -10.74 -4.07 -17.02
CA GLY A 166 -10.98 -5.52 -17.09
C GLY A 166 -10.03 -6.36 -16.23
N GLN A 167 -8.97 -5.75 -15.67
CA GLN A 167 -8.04 -6.43 -14.78
C GLN A 167 -8.66 -6.65 -13.39
N LYS A 168 -8.68 -7.90 -12.92
CA LYS A 168 -9.23 -8.31 -11.62
C LYS A 168 -8.17 -8.43 -10.54
N GLN A 169 -6.92 -8.74 -10.89
CA GLN A 169 -5.82 -8.87 -9.93
C GLN A 169 -4.48 -8.27 -10.41
N ILE A 170 -3.68 -7.77 -9.47
CA ILE A 170 -2.23 -7.54 -9.64
C ILE A 170 -1.45 -8.35 -8.61
N TYR A 171 -0.17 -8.57 -8.91
CA TYR A 171 0.75 -9.24 -7.99
C TYR A 171 1.90 -8.30 -7.62
N LEU A 172 2.39 -8.41 -6.40
CA LEU A 172 3.43 -7.57 -5.83
C LEU A 172 4.53 -8.47 -5.24
N VAL A 173 5.73 -8.41 -5.82
CA VAL A 173 6.91 -9.11 -5.30
C VAL A 173 7.85 -8.08 -4.68
N ILE A 174 8.05 -8.19 -3.37
CA ILE A 174 8.96 -7.36 -2.59
C ILE A 174 10.19 -8.21 -2.28
N TYR A 175 11.35 -7.81 -2.78
CA TYR A 175 12.63 -8.52 -2.63
C TYR A 175 13.76 -7.51 -2.35
N THR A 176 14.99 -7.99 -2.19
CA THR A 176 16.18 -7.12 -2.18
C THR A 176 17.24 -7.70 -3.11
N THR A 177 18.27 -6.92 -3.44
CA THR A 177 19.31 -7.30 -4.40
C THR A 177 20.69 -7.28 -3.77
N SER A 178 21.61 -8.07 -4.34
CA SER A 178 23.03 -8.09 -3.98
C SER A 178 23.64 -6.68 -3.96
N GLN A 179 23.24 -5.82 -4.91
CA GLN A 179 23.71 -4.44 -5.00
C GLN A 179 23.11 -3.54 -3.93
N ASP A 180 21.85 -3.75 -3.55
CA ASP A 180 21.19 -2.98 -2.49
C ASP A 180 21.68 -3.39 -1.11
N LEU A 181 21.98 -4.68 -0.89
CA LEU A 181 22.60 -5.20 0.34
C LEU A 181 24.02 -4.64 0.60
N ALA A 182 24.73 -4.25 -0.46
CA ALA A 182 26.05 -3.61 -0.36
C ALA A 182 25.97 -2.10 -0.04
N LYS A 183 24.77 -1.49 -0.08
CA LYS A 183 24.55 -0.08 0.25
C LYS A 183 24.21 0.10 1.74
N THR A 184 24.19 1.36 2.16
CA THR A 184 23.79 1.78 3.50
C THR A 184 22.87 2.99 3.41
N THR A 185 22.09 3.22 4.46
CA THR A 185 21.22 4.38 4.59
C THR A 185 21.72 5.25 5.74
N GLN A 186 22.02 6.52 5.47
CA GLN A 186 22.23 7.50 6.54
C GLN A 186 20.87 7.87 7.15
N MET A 187 20.76 7.68 8.46
CA MET A 187 19.61 8.11 9.26
C MET A 187 19.85 9.53 9.76
N VAL A 188 18.96 10.08 10.60
CA VAL A 188 19.24 11.32 11.34
C VAL A 188 19.42 11.00 12.81
N ASP A 189 20.45 11.57 13.44
CA ASP A 189 20.69 11.33 14.86
C ASP A 189 19.52 11.87 15.74
N PRO A 190 19.03 11.11 16.73
CA PRO A 190 17.94 11.54 17.60
C PRO A 190 18.19 12.89 18.30
N ALA A 191 19.43 13.22 18.66
CA ALA A 191 19.75 14.50 19.29
C ALA A 191 19.67 15.67 18.29
N LYS A 192 19.97 15.45 17.00
CA LYS A 192 19.73 16.45 15.95
C LYS A 192 18.25 16.63 15.68
N ALA A 193 17.51 15.54 15.53
CA ALA A 193 16.07 15.58 15.29
C ALA A 193 15.33 16.29 16.43
N TYR A 194 15.69 16.00 17.69
CA TYR A 194 15.16 16.68 18.87
C TYR A 194 15.52 18.18 18.87
N ALA A 195 16.80 18.53 18.68
CA ALA A 195 17.23 19.93 18.67
C ALA A 195 16.50 20.76 17.60
N ALA A 196 16.38 20.23 16.38
CA ALA A 196 15.62 20.84 15.30
C ALA A 196 14.13 21.00 15.66
N GLY A 197 13.52 19.97 16.25
CA GLY A 197 12.11 19.98 16.65
C GLY A 197 11.76 20.99 17.75
N VAL A 198 12.70 21.33 18.64
CA VAL A 198 12.52 22.34 19.69
C VAL A 198 13.08 23.72 19.33
N GLY A 199 13.58 23.91 18.11
CA GLY A 199 14.15 25.19 17.65
C GLY A 199 15.53 25.53 18.23
N ASN A 200 16.23 24.55 18.81
CA ASN A 200 17.59 24.71 19.32
C ASN A 200 18.64 24.56 18.20
N ALA A 201 19.86 25.04 18.46
CA ALA A 201 21.00 24.81 17.58
C ALA A 201 21.27 23.30 17.42
N VAL A 202 21.33 22.83 16.17
CA VAL A 202 21.55 21.41 15.85
C VAL A 202 22.99 21.00 16.21
N PRO A 203 23.21 19.97 17.05
CA PRO A 203 24.55 19.52 17.43
C PRO A 203 25.38 19.03 16.23
N ASN A 204 26.67 19.39 16.21
CA ASN A 204 27.62 18.89 15.23
C ASN A 204 28.14 17.50 15.63
N ILE A 205 27.30 16.49 15.44
CA ILE A 205 27.60 15.06 15.68
C ILE A 205 27.43 14.25 14.38
N PRO A 206 28.16 13.15 14.16
CA PRO A 206 27.91 12.26 13.02
C PRO A 206 26.54 11.60 13.11
N ASP A 207 25.87 11.37 11.98
CA ASP A 207 24.60 10.63 11.98
C ASP A 207 24.81 9.10 12.03
N PRO A 208 23.87 8.35 12.62
CA PRO A 208 23.88 6.90 12.53
C PRO A 208 23.66 6.41 11.09
N ILE A 209 24.36 5.34 10.73
CA ILE A 209 24.24 4.66 9.44
C ILE A 209 23.56 3.31 9.67
N ALA A 210 22.48 3.04 8.95
CA ALA A 210 21.84 1.74 8.88
C ALA A 210 22.49 0.87 7.78
N ILE A 211 22.83 -0.37 8.13
CA ILE A 211 23.27 -1.37 7.16
C ILE A 211 22.07 -2.09 6.54
N HIS A 212 22.15 -2.40 5.25
CA HIS A 212 21.09 -3.13 4.57
C HIS A 212 21.19 -4.64 4.86
N GLN A 213 20.04 -5.31 5.00
CA GLN A 213 19.96 -6.73 5.34
C GLN A 213 18.98 -7.50 4.44
N SER A 214 19.24 -8.79 4.27
CA SER A 214 18.43 -9.74 3.49
C SER A 214 17.16 -10.21 4.20
N THR A 215 16.94 -9.72 5.42
CA THR A 215 15.79 -9.99 6.29
C THR A 215 15.40 -8.70 7.03
N GLY A 216 14.14 -8.60 7.46
CA GLY A 216 13.62 -7.45 8.21
C GLY A 216 12.10 -7.45 8.33
N THR A 217 11.52 -6.36 8.83
CA THR A 217 10.07 -6.22 8.98
C THR A 217 9.55 -5.16 8.02
N ILE A 218 8.60 -5.54 7.17
CA ILE A 218 7.91 -4.62 6.27
C ILE A 218 6.46 -4.41 6.73
N LYS A 219 5.95 -3.19 6.55
CA LYS A 219 4.55 -2.82 6.71
C LYS A 219 4.02 -2.36 5.36
N ILE A 220 2.91 -2.93 4.94
CA ILE A 220 2.26 -2.68 3.66
C ILE A 220 0.87 -2.12 3.97
N LYS A 221 0.63 -0.87 3.62
CA LYS A 221 -0.67 -0.20 3.77
C LYS A 221 -1.27 0.01 2.39
N VAL A 222 -2.41 -0.59 2.13
CA VAL A 222 -3.12 -0.49 0.85
C VAL A 222 -4.45 0.22 1.05
N LYS A 223 -4.70 1.21 0.21
CA LYS A 223 -6.02 1.79 -0.02
C LYS A 223 -6.42 1.52 -1.47
N ALA A 224 -7.70 1.28 -1.70
CA ALA A 224 -8.28 1.42 -3.02
C ALA A 224 -9.02 2.77 -3.05
N GLU A 225 -8.65 3.62 -4.00
CA GLU A 225 -9.50 4.71 -4.47
C GLU A 225 -10.60 4.07 -5.31
N GLN A 226 -11.57 3.48 -4.60
CA GLN A 226 -12.91 3.38 -5.13
C GLN A 226 -13.31 4.79 -5.56
N ASN A 227 -13.93 4.90 -6.74
CA ASN A 227 -14.72 6.08 -7.04
C ASN A 227 -15.97 6.02 -6.15
N THR A 228 -15.79 6.31 -4.85
CA THR A 228 -16.86 6.43 -3.86
C THR A 228 -17.79 7.48 -4.39
N GLY A 229 -18.92 7.01 -4.93
CA GLY A 229 -19.79 7.82 -5.77
C GLY A 229 -20.06 9.16 -5.12
N ASN A 230 -19.85 10.23 -5.89
CA ASN A 230 -20.16 11.60 -5.52
C ASN A 230 -21.45 11.61 -4.70
N VAL A 231 -21.40 12.12 -3.47
CA VAL A 231 -22.61 12.27 -2.66
C VAL A 231 -23.54 13.21 -3.43
N MET A 232 -24.55 12.65 -4.09
CA MET A 232 -25.63 13.43 -4.69
C MET A 232 -26.44 14.03 -3.56
N ILE A 233 -26.06 15.23 -3.13
CA ILE A 233 -26.86 16.06 -2.24
C ILE A 233 -28.17 16.36 -2.98
N GLY A 234 -29.23 15.63 -2.63
CA GLY A 234 -30.56 15.70 -3.26
C GLY A 234 -31.05 14.44 -4.00
N GLY A 235 -30.26 13.37 -4.09
CA GLY A 235 -30.62 12.15 -4.84
C GLY A 235 -31.44 11.10 -4.06
N ILE A 236 -32.76 11.24 -4.03
CA ILE A 236 -33.69 10.30 -3.37
C ILE A 236 -34.04 9.07 -4.23
N LEU A 237 -33.14 8.08 -4.37
CA LEU A 237 -33.48 6.69 -4.77
C LEU A 237 -32.46 5.68 -4.22
N PRO A 238 -32.83 4.75 -3.31
CA PRO A 238 -31.94 3.68 -2.88
C PRO A 238 -31.95 2.50 -3.88
N MET A 239 -30.91 2.38 -4.71
CA MET A 239 -30.58 1.10 -5.37
C MET A 239 -29.81 0.20 -4.39
N ALA A 240 -30.31 -1.03 -4.20
CA ALA A 240 -29.74 -1.98 -3.26
C ALA A 240 -28.31 -2.43 -3.66
N PRO A 241 -27.34 -2.48 -2.72
CA PRO A 241 -26.04 -3.10 -2.97
C PRO A 241 -26.16 -4.60 -3.21
N LYS A 242 -25.59 -5.10 -4.31
CA LYS A 242 -25.30 -6.54 -4.47
C LYS A 242 -24.02 -6.87 -3.73
N GLU A 243 -24.14 -7.37 -2.50
CA GLU A 243 -23.01 -7.97 -1.80
C GLU A 243 -22.66 -9.33 -2.42
N GLN A 244 -21.39 -9.51 -2.79
CA GLN A 244 -20.83 -10.81 -3.17
C GLN A 244 -20.21 -11.47 -1.92
N PRO A 245 -20.62 -12.70 -1.53
CA PRO A 245 -20.04 -13.36 -0.37
C PRO A 245 -18.60 -13.79 -0.60
N VAL A 246 -17.73 -13.51 0.37
CA VAL A 246 -16.38 -14.07 0.44
C VAL A 246 -16.48 -15.50 0.99
N VAL A 247 -15.82 -16.46 0.34
CA VAL A 247 -15.73 -17.86 0.80
C VAL A 247 -14.26 -18.25 0.96
N VAL A 248 -13.91 -18.77 2.13
CA VAL A 248 -12.67 -19.51 2.39
C VAL A 248 -13.09 -20.89 2.96
N GLY A 249 -12.38 -21.96 2.57
CA GLY A 249 -12.84 -23.35 2.73
C GLY A 249 -12.84 -23.91 4.16
N SER A 250 -13.04 -25.21 4.37
CA SER A 250 -13.13 -26.31 3.39
C SER A 250 -13.75 -27.57 4.01
N SER A 251 -14.72 -28.19 3.35
CA SER A 251 -14.94 -29.65 3.44
C SER A 251 -15.69 -30.21 2.22
N VAL A 252 -15.09 -31.26 1.67
CA VAL A 252 -15.41 -32.11 0.50
C VAL A 252 -16.80 -32.81 0.56
N PRO A 253 -17.23 -33.56 -0.49
CA PRO A 253 -17.69 -33.04 -1.78
C PRO A 253 -19.04 -33.68 -2.23
N VAL A 254 -19.99 -32.93 -2.79
CA VAL A 254 -21.18 -33.54 -3.43
C VAL A 254 -21.48 -32.92 -4.79
N SER A 255 -21.76 -33.81 -5.74
CA SER A 255 -22.10 -33.58 -7.14
C SER A 255 -23.22 -32.57 -7.38
N THR A 256 -23.10 -31.83 -8.49
CA THR A 256 -24.19 -31.08 -9.14
C THR A 256 -25.45 -31.94 -9.30
N PRO A 257 -26.64 -31.32 -9.17
CA PRO A 257 -27.41 -31.11 -10.39
C PRO A 257 -28.09 -29.74 -10.55
N ILE A 258 -28.15 -29.36 -11.82
CA ILE A 258 -29.15 -28.58 -12.59
C ILE A 258 -30.39 -28.04 -11.84
N ALA A 259 -30.80 -26.82 -12.24
CA ALA A 259 -31.81 -25.94 -11.66
C ALA A 259 -33.24 -26.53 -11.48
N ALA A 260 -33.96 -25.99 -10.48
CA ALA A 260 -35.41 -26.11 -10.30
C ALA A 260 -36.01 -24.80 -9.70
N PRO A 261 -37.33 -24.53 -9.85
CA PRO A 261 -37.89 -23.17 -9.75
C PRO A 261 -38.30 -22.70 -8.36
N ALA A 262 -38.69 -21.42 -8.27
CA ALA A 262 -39.20 -20.77 -7.07
C ALA A 262 -40.40 -21.50 -6.44
N LYS A 263 -40.39 -21.66 -5.10
CA LYS A 263 -41.50 -22.22 -4.33
C LYS A 263 -42.44 -21.11 -3.85
N PRO A 264 -43.77 -21.23 -4.01
CA PRO A 264 -44.72 -20.22 -3.54
C PRO A 264 -44.71 -20.05 -2.01
N ALA A 265 -44.91 -18.82 -1.55
CA ALA A 265 -45.16 -18.52 -0.14
C ALA A 265 -46.47 -19.19 0.32
N GLN A 266 -46.46 -19.80 1.50
CA GLN A 266 -47.69 -20.30 2.13
C GLN A 266 -48.40 -19.14 2.84
N PRO A 267 -49.75 -19.07 2.81
CA PRO A 267 -50.48 -17.99 3.49
C PRO A 267 -50.25 -18.03 5.01
N MET A 268 -50.12 -16.85 5.63
CA MET A 268 -50.06 -16.72 7.09
C MET A 268 -51.33 -17.26 7.77
N LEU A 269 -51.19 -17.70 9.01
CA LEU A 269 -52.35 -17.95 9.89
C LEU A 269 -53.09 -16.62 10.13
N LYS A 270 -54.42 -16.66 10.05
CA LYS A 270 -55.28 -15.47 10.16
C LYS A 270 -55.04 -14.68 11.44
N ASP A 271 -54.82 -15.37 12.56
CA ASP A 271 -54.57 -14.75 13.87
C ASP A 271 -53.29 -13.89 13.87
N THR A 272 -52.28 -14.30 13.09
CA THR A 272 -51.04 -13.55 12.89
C THR A 272 -51.27 -12.35 11.95
N ASP A 273 -52.05 -12.54 10.90
CA ASP A 273 -52.46 -11.49 9.96
C ASP A 273 -53.24 -10.36 10.68
N GLU A 274 -54.16 -10.71 11.58
CA GLU A 274 -54.91 -9.75 12.39
C GLU A 274 -54.02 -8.98 13.38
N TYR A 275 -53.03 -9.63 13.98
CA TYR A 275 -52.05 -8.98 14.86
C TYR A 275 -51.30 -7.86 14.13
N PHE A 276 -50.70 -8.15 12.97
CA PHE A 276 -50.01 -7.13 12.16
C PHE A 276 -50.96 -6.03 11.68
N ASN A 277 -52.16 -6.39 11.18
CA ASN A 277 -53.17 -5.41 10.75
C ASN A 277 -53.64 -4.50 11.90
N SER A 278 -53.70 -4.98 13.15
CA SER A 278 -53.99 -4.16 14.32
C SER A 278 -52.85 -3.18 14.63
N GLY A 279 -51.60 -3.66 14.59
CA GLY A 279 -50.40 -2.85 14.82
C GLY A 279 -50.22 -1.75 13.76
N ILE A 280 -50.46 -2.06 12.49
CA ILE A 280 -50.45 -1.10 11.38
C ILE A 280 -51.48 0.00 11.62
N ARG A 281 -52.75 -0.37 11.93
CA ARG A 281 -53.81 0.61 12.23
C ARG A 281 -53.47 1.48 13.44
N ALA A 282 -52.90 0.91 14.50
CA ALA A 282 -52.51 1.64 15.70
C ALA A 282 -51.36 2.62 15.44
N ALA A 283 -50.30 2.19 14.76
CA ALA A 283 -49.17 3.03 14.40
C ALA A 283 -49.57 4.17 13.45
N VAL A 284 -50.36 3.88 12.40
CA VAL A 284 -50.91 4.93 11.54
C VAL A 284 -51.78 5.89 12.34
N LYS A 285 -52.67 5.42 13.24
CA LYS A 285 -53.49 6.28 14.10
C LYS A 285 -52.62 7.19 14.98
N GLY A 286 -51.55 6.66 15.57
CA GLY A 286 -50.57 7.44 16.35
C GLY A 286 -49.80 8.49 15.53
N GLY A 287 -49.66 8.30 14.22
CA GLY A 287 -48.84 9.15 13.35
C GLY A 287 -47.47 8.57 13.04
N ASP A 288 -47.13 7.42 13.60
CA ASP A 288 -45.87 6.69 13.40
C ASP A 288 -45.88 5.95 12.05
N ILE A 289 -45.82 6.69 10.93
CA ILE A 289 -45.88 6.12 9.59
C ILE A 289 -44.71 5.15 9.34
N ASP A 290 -43.51 5.45 9.82
CA ASP A 290 -42.32 4.57 9.69
C ASP A 290 -42.53 3.21 10.39
N LYS A 291 -43.14 3.23 11.57
CA LYS A 291 -43.47 2.02 12.34
C LYS A 291 -44.55 1.20 11.63
N ALA A 292 -45.55 1.87 11.04
CA ALA A 292 -46.58 1.22 10.25
C ALA A 292 -46.03 0.60 8.96
N LEU A 293 -45.09 1.27 8.26
CA LEU A 293 -44.39 0.73 7.09
C LEU A 293 -43.54 -0.49 7.46
N LYS A 294 -42.82 -0.45 8.58
CA LYS A 294 -42.04 -1.61 9.05
C LYS A 294 -42.93 -2.82 9.33
N LEU A 295 -44.04 -2.62 10.06
CA LEU A 295 -45.01 -3.69 10.36
C LEU A 295 -45.69 -4.25 9.09
N MET A 296 -45.93 -3.40 8.09
CA MET A 296 -46.46 -3.82 6.78
C MET A 296 -45.46 -4.72 6.04
N ASN A 297 -44.20 -4.28 5.90
CA ASN A 297 -43.16 -5.05 5.20
C ASN A 297 -42.87 -6.39 5.89
N GLU A 298 -42.86 -6.42 7.23
CA GLU A 298 -42.65 -7.62 8.02
C GLU A 298 -43.79 -8.63 7.84
N ALA A 299 -45.04 -8.15 7.81
CA ALA A 299 -46.20 -8.99 7.50
C ALA A 299 -46.19 -9.50 6.04
N GLU A 300 -45.87 -8.65 5.06
CA GLU A 300 -45.72 -9.09 3.65
C GLU A 300 -44.64 -10.17 3.50
N GLN A 301 -43.49 -10.00 4.17
CA GLN A 301 -42.39 -10.96 4.16
C GLN A 301 -42.78 -12.31 4.78
N LEU A 302 -43.67 -12.31 5.78
CA LEU A 302 -44.21 -13.52 6.39
C LEU A 302 -45.35 -14.17 5.57
N GLY A 303 -45.85 -13.50 4.52
CA GLY A 303 -46.87 -14.02 3.60
C GLY A 303 -48.26 -13.36 3.73
N SER A 304 -48.36 -12.21 4.39
CA SER A 304 -49.62 -11.46 4.51
C SER A 304 -50.02 -10.85 3.17
N THR A 305 -51.23 -11.14 2.71
CA THR A 305 -51.83 -10.47 1.54
C THR A 305 -52.67 -9.25 1.92
N THR A 306 -52.91 -9.01 3.22
CA THR A 306 -53.84 -7.99 3.71
C THR A 306 -53.15 -6.77 4.32
N ALA A 307 -51.91 -6.91 4.80
CA ALA A 307 -51.15 -5.85 5.46
C ALA A 307 -51.02 -4.56 4.63
N ARG A 308 -50.72 -4.69 3.33
CA ARG A 308 -50.55 -3.56 2.41
C ARG A 308 -51.82 -2.74 2.24
N GLU A 309 -52.95 -3.43 2.07
CA GLU A 309 -54.25 -2.76 1.90
C GLU A 309 -54.68 -2.06 3.20
N THR A 310 -54.45 -2.73 4.35
CA THR A 310 -54.69 -2.15 5.67
C THR A 310 -53.86 -0.88 5.90
N PHE A 311 -52.58 -0.86 5.50
CA PHE A 311 -51.75 0.34 5.57
C PHE A 311 -52.33 1.47 4.70
N ILE A 312 -52.55 1.22 3.41
CA ILE A 312 -53.07 2.22 2.46
C ILE A 312 -54.41 2.80 2.93
N ARG A 313 -55.33 1.95 3.38
CA ARG A 313 -56.65 2.37 3.89
C ARG A 313 -56.53 3.20 5.17
N SER A 314 -55.63 2.83 6.08
CA SER A 314 -55.41 3.55 7.35
C SER A 314 -54.80 4.94 7.13
N VAL A 315 -53.86 5.07 6.19
CA VAL A 315 -53.23 6.37 5.88
C VAL A 315 -54.19 7.28 5.11
N LYS A 316 -54.99 6.71 4.19
CA LYS A 316 -56.01 7.48 3.45
C LYS A 316 -57.14 7.99 4.34
N GLY A 317 -57.46 7.31 5.44
CA GLY A 317 -58.48 7.72 6.42
C GLY A 317 -58.02 8.80 7.42
N LYS A 318 -56.85 9.43 7.22
CA LYS A 318 -56.33 10.53 8.04
C LYS A 318 -56.42 11.92 7.40
N GLY A 319 -57.01 12.03 6.20
CA GLY A 319 -57.35 13.29 5.53
C GLY A 319 -58.81 13.65 5.70
#